data_AF-A0A497GAA2-F1
#
_entry.id   AF-A0A497GAA2-F1
#
_cell.length_a   1.000
_cell.length_b   1.000
_cell.length_c   1.000
_cell.angle_alpha   90.00
_cell.angle_beta   90.00
_cell.angle_gamma   90.00
#
_symmetry.space_group_name_H-M   'P 1'
#
loop_
_entity.id
_entity.type
_entity.pdbx_description
1 polymer ?
#
loop_
_entity_poly.entity_id
_entity_poly.type
_entity_poly.pdbx_seq_one_letter_code
_entity_poly.pdbx_strand_id
1 'polypeptide(L)'
;MRTEKALLEKYQELSEKIRKKLNRDPTAVFEIKNILLTNLPLNFSQDFPQRFGVKYDNRTLLISEALPVEILDGIIAREAFIQYLPQAIKALPQSYDLAMEFGRQYVKDEKTWIDLWNETSISLRVEGFLYNPPQQFPILTKASKGSFLWDFLKVLYRLDDYDLKVPLNEYIHLYGEYRLFFTPKLSKREVMLLNLLLNQKQIDKKKIAERLKVSEYRVTSLITRLIEKEVIYRYVTVNFRKLGFTSYYIYYNGPAEYKEQIQNIFYNNSRYQYALHQFIDGAASFLMVLLAPATPKFFSKLLVKCERESKNIEGTLMCFKRVPHFVPVHNYNFSTYDVKTSSWNTDWFTWFVSAKRAIERREILPITDSFEFLQESFDFSQLTPVDLKILDYVIGYGNLNRRKLREYVKKSTNLIQERIKFLEANRIIYYRTFAKTIGLTEYTLILLNTMDRHLLNVLKVLFEMLPYTIIDLITGTFSKNYSTTDTLNGAVILVATPQGQAIIFERYLRRLLGNYNIWIHVTTTPKRGIWRLPIDAWDEKHKRWIVD
;
A
#
# COMPACT_ATOMS: atom_id res chain seq x y z
N MET A 1 4.75 -17.17 44.02
CA MET A 1 3.85 -17.91 43.11
C MET A 1 2.52 -17.19 43.07
N ARG A 2 1.98 -16.89 41.88
CA ARG A 2 0.59 -16.43 41.77
C ARG A 2 -0.33 -17.65 41.86
N THR A 3 -1.42 -17.51 42.60
CA THR A 3 -2.44 -18.55 42.72
C THR A 3 -3.39 -18.51 41.53
N GLU A 4 -3.95 -19.65 41.15
CA GLU A 4 -4.99 -19.79 40.12
C GLU A 4 -6.18 -18.84 40.36
N LYS A 5 -6.57 -18.67 41.63
CA LYS A 5 -7.58 -17.71 42.06
C LYS A 5 -7.23 -16.28 41.64
N ALA A 6 -5.99 -15.84 41.83
CA ALA A 6 -5.56 -14.50 41.43
C ALA A 6 -5.57 -14.31 39.91
N LEU A 7 -5.30 -15.36 39.13
CA LEU A 7 -5.43 -15.31 37.67
C LEU A 7 -6.90 -15.19 37.24
N LEU A 8 -7.80 -15.91 37.91
CA LEU A 8 -9.25 -15.83 37.65
C LEU A 8 -9.82 -14.45 37.99
N GLU A 9 -9.48 -13.89 39.15
CA GLU A 9 -9.88 -12.54 39.55
C GLU A 9 -9.44 -11.50 38.52
N LYS A 10 -8.20 -11.61 38.04
CA LYS A 10 -7.67 -10.75 36.98
C LYS A 10 -8.40 -10.92 35.64
N TYR A 11 -8.72 -12.16 35.27
CA TYR A 11 -9.51 -12.43 34.06
C TYR A 11 -10.87 -11.72 34.11
N GLN A 12 -11.57 -11.82 35.24
CA GLN A 12 -12.87 -11.19 35.46
C GLN A 12 -12.76 -9.66 35.44
N GLU A 13 -11.75 -9.09 36.11
CA GLU A 13 -11.48 -7.65 36.09
C GLU A 13 -11.26 -7.14 34.65
N LEU A 14 -10.41 -7.81 33.88
CA LEU A 14 -10.11 -7.42 32.50
C LEU A 14 -11.33 -7.57 31.60
N SER A 15 -12.10 -8.64 31.76
CA SER A 15 -13.34 -8.86 31.00
C SER A 15 -14.34 -7.72 31.24
N GLU A 16 -14.56 -7.34 32.49
CA GLU A 16 -15.46 -6.23 32.83
C GLU A 16 -14.95 -4.88 32.27
N LYS A 17 -13.63 -4.66 32.32
CA LYS A 17 -13.00 -3.47 31.73
C LYS A 17 -13.18 -3.40 30.21
N ILE A 18 -13.01 -4.53 29.52
CA ILE A 18 -13.22 -4.61 28.06
C ILE A 18 -14.69 -4.33 27.73
N ARG A 19 -15.63 -4.98 28.45
CA ARG A 19 -17.08 -4.80 28.30
C ARG A 19 -17.50 -3.34 28.42
N LYS A 20 -17.08 -2.68 29.51
CA LYS A 20 -17.34 -1.24 29.73
C LYS A 20 -16.78 -0.37 28.61
N LYS A 21 -15.59 -0.69 28.12
CA LYS A 21 -14.92 0.12 27.10
C LYS A 21 -15.55 -0.02 25.71
N LEU A 22 -16.06 -1.20 25.38
CA LEU A 22 -16.77 -1.45 24.12
C LEU A 22 -18.22 -0.95 24.15
N ASN A 23 -18.80 -0.77 25.35
CA ASN A 23 -20.20 -0.43 25.55
C ASN A 23 -21.14 -1.37 24.75
N ARG A 24 -20.76 -2.64 24.69
CA ARG A 24 -21.44 -3.68 23.92
C ARG A 24 -21.17 -5.03 24.58
N ASP A 25 -22.24 -5.81 24.75
CA ASP A 25 -22.12 -7.21 25.11
C ASP A 25 -21.99 -8.03 23.83
N PRO A 26 -20.95 -8.85 23.65
CA PRO A 26 -20.86 -9.72 22.50
C PRO A 26 -21.98 -10.76 22.59
N THR A 27 -22.50 -11.19 21.45
CA THR A 27 -23.64 -12.12 21.32
C THR A 27 -23.43 -13.47 22.04
N ALA A 28 -22.18 -13.83 22.34
CA ALA A 28 -21.83 -14.96 23.20
C ALA A 28 -20.50 -14.69 23.92
N VAL A 29 -20.54 -14.33 25.20
CA VAL A 29 -19.37 -14.39 26.09
C VAL A 29 -19.25 -15.81 26.62
N PHE A 30 -18.11 -16.46 26.38
CA PHE A 30 -17.81 -17.72 27.06
C PHE A 30 -17.34 -17.42 28.49
N GLU A 31 -18.18 -17.71 29.48
CA GLU A 31 -17.86 -17.47 30.89
C GLU A 31 -16.83 -18.49 31.41
N ILE A 32 -15.61 -18.02 31.71
CA ILE A 32 -14.58 -18.80 32.40
C ILE A 32 -14.84 -18.73 33.91
N LYS A 33 -15.06 -19.88 34.54
CA LYS A 33 -15.29 -20.01 35.98
C LYS A 33 -14.06 -20.47 36.75
N ASN A 34 -13.15 -21.17 36.08
CA ASN A 34 -11.93 -21.70 36.70
C ASN A 34 -10.72 -21.47 35.79
N ILE A 35 -9.54 -21.28 36.38
CA ILE A 35 -8.25 -21.28 35.69
C ILE A 35 -7.38 -22.30 36.38
N LEU A 36 -6.77 -23.22 35.62
CA LEU A 36 -5.86 -24.23 36.17
C LEU A 36 -4.50 -24.15 35.48
N LEU A 37 -3.43 -24.26 36.26
CA LEU A 37 -2.09 -24.50 35.73
C LEU A 37 -1.91 -26.01 35.56
N THR A 38 -1.44 -26.44 34.39
CA THR A 38 -1.29 -27.86 34.09
C THR A 38 -0.17 -28.11 33.09
N ASN A 39 0.32 -29.35 33.02
CA ASN A 39 1.33 -29.76 32.05
C ASN A 39 0.69 -29.91 30.65
N LEU A 40 0.74 -28.82 29.88
CA LEU A 40 0.26 -28.75 28.50
C LEU A 40 1.39 -28.39 27.55
N PRO A 41 1.44 -29.00 26.34
CA PRO A 41 2.36 -28.55 25.30
C PRO A 41 1.98 -27.15 24.83
N LEU A 42 2.99 -26.31 24.51
CA LEU A 42 2.76 -24.94 24.07
C LEU A 42 2.04 -24.86 22.72
N ASN A 43 2.26 -25.84 21.83
CA ASN A 43 1.75 -25.83 20.45
C ASN A 43 0.54 -26.77 20.25
N PHE A 44 -0.45 -26.71 21.13
CA PHE A 44 -1.61 -27.62 21.08
C PHE A 44 -2.64 -27.25 19.99
N SER A 45 -2.77 -25.96 19.65
CA SER A 45 -3.80 -25.46 18.73
C SER A 45 -3.25 -25.27 17.32
N GLN A 46 -3.57 -26.19 16.40
CA GLN A 46 -3.20 -26.05 14.99
C GLN A 46 -4.05 -24.99 14.27
N ASP A 47 -5.34 -24.88 14.62
CA ASP A 47 -6.26 -23.94 13.98
C ASP A 47 -6.04 -22.49 14.43
N PHE A 48 -5.61 -22.30 15.69
CA PHE A 48 -5.37 -20.98 16.28
C PHE A 48 -4.01 -20.95 17.01
N PRO A 49 -2.88 -20.91 16.28
CA PRO A 49 -1.55 -20.99 16.87
C PRO A 49 -1.25 -19.83 17.84
N GLN A 50 -1.88 -18.66 17.65
CA GLN A 50 -1.75 -17.50 18.56
C GLN A 50 -2.23 -17.79 19.99
N ARG A 51 -3.02 -18.86 20.20
CA ARG A 51 -3.49 -19.32 21.51
C ARG A 51 -2.55 -20.33 22.15
N PHE A 52 -1.24 -20.15 21.95
CA PHE A 52 -0.23 -21.04 22.52
C PHE A 52 -0.37 -21.17 24.05
N GLY A 53 -0.03 -22.37 24.53
CA GLY A 53 0.01 -22.73 25.95
C GLY A 53 -1.34 -22.69 26.67
N VAL A 54 -2.47 -22.68 25.94
CA VAL A 54 -3.81 -22.59 26.52
C VAL A 54 -4.78 -23.58 25.87
N LYS A 55 -5.68 -24.15 26.68
CA LYS A 55 -6.80 -24.97 26.22
C LYS A 55 -8.07 -24.63 27.00
N TYR A 56 -9.22 -24.65 26.32
CA TYR A 56 -10.53 -24.62 26.99
C TYR A 56 -11.01 -26.04 27.29
N ASP A 57 -11.46 -26.26 28.52
CA ASP A 57 -12.19 -27.46 28.92
C ASP A 57 -13.45 -27.03 29.69
N ASN A 58 -14.60 -27.07 29.01
CA ASN A 58 -15.83 -26.46 29.51
C ASN A 58 -15.55 -25.04 30.03
N ARG A 59 -16.06 -24.66 31.19
CA ARG A 59 -15.85 -23.33 31.80
C ARG A 59 -14.48 -23.16 32.47
N THR A 60 -13.50 -23.99 32.14
CA THR A 60 -12.15 -23.96 32.70
C THR A 60 -11.12 -23.57 31.65
N LEU A 61 -10.26 -22.60 31.98
CA LEU A 61 -9.09 -22.25 31.19
C LEU A 61 -7.87 -23.00 31.72
N LEU A 62 -7.34 -23.93 30.92
CA LEU A 62 -6.13 -24.65 31.24
C LEU A 62 -4.93 -23.88 30.66
N ILE A 63 -3.93 -23.56 31.48
CA ILE A 63 -2.72 -22.83 31.09
C ILE A 63 -1.50 -23.71 31.34
N SER A 64 -0.59 -23.77 30.38
CA SER A 64 0.64 -24.55 30.48
C SER A 64 1.56 -24.03 31.58
N GLU A 65 2.00 -24.92 32.48
CA GLU A 65 3.05 -24.65 33.48
C GLU A 65 4.43 -24.37 32.85
N ALA A 66 4.63 -24.73 31.58
CA ALA A 66 5.87 -24.45 30.86
C ALA A 66 6.00 -22.97 30.44
N LEU A 67 4.94 -22.17 30.56
CA LEU A 67 4.98 -20.74 30.25
C LEU A 67 5.73 -19.96 31.34
N PRO A 68 6.61 -19.02 30.97
CA PRO A 68 7.26 -18.12 31.93
C PRO A 68 6.23 -17.33 32.75
N VAL A 69 6.49 -17.18 34.06
CA VAL A 69 5.59 -16.47 34.98
C VAL A 69 5.41 -15.00 34.57
N GLU A 70 6.41 -14.43 33.91
CA GLU A 70 6.49 -13.05 33.44
C GLU A 70 5.46 -12.73 32.34
N ILE A 71 4.95 -13.74 31.64
CA ILE A 71 3.98 -13.58 30.55
C ILE A 71 2.56 -14.03 30.89
N LEU A 72 2.33 -14.66 32.06
CA LEU A 72 1.01 -15.18 32.45
C LEU A 72 -0.08 -14.09 32.47
N ASP A 73 0.25 -12.86 32.87
CA ASP A 73 -0.68 -11.73 32.82
C ASP A 73 -1.12 -11.40 31.39
N GLY A 74 -0.19 -11.51 30.44
CA GLY A 74 -0.49 -11.33 29.02
C GLY A 74 -1.37 -12.45 28.47
N ILE A 75 -1.16 -13.69 28.92
CA ILE A 75 -2.03 -14.83 28.59
C ILE A 75 -3.45 -14.56 29.08
N ILE A 76 -3.63 -14.19 30.35
CA ILE A 76 -4.95 -13.87 30.90
C ILE A 76 -5.62 -12.73 30.14
N ALA A 77 -4.88 -11.66 29.84
CA ALA A 77 -5.40 -10.54 29.06
C ALA A 77 -5.80 -10.93 27.64
N ARG A 78 -4.97 -11.72 26.93
CA ARG A 78 -5.26 -12.27 25.60
C ARG A 78 -6.57 -13.05 25.60
N GLU A 79 -6.70 -14.00 26.53
CA GLU A 79 -7.89 -14.86 26.62
C GLU A 79 -9.15 -14.10 27.01
N ALA A 80 -9.04 -13.07 27.84
CA ALA A 80 -10.16 -12.16 28.12
C ALA A 80 -10.58 -11.41 26.85
N PHE A 81 -9.63 -10.87 26.09
CA PHE A 81 -9.90 -10.09 24.88
C PHE A 81 -10.53 -10.91 23.75
N ILE A 82 -10.12 -12.18 23.58
CA ILE A 82 -10.67 -13.09 22.56
C ILE A 82 -12.20 -13.23 22.66
N GLN A 83 -12.76 -13.16 23.88
CA GLN A 83 -14.21 -13.27 24.09
C GLN A 83 -14.98 -12.11 23.47
N TYR A 84 -14.31 -10.98 23.26
CA TYR A 84 -14.88 -9.74 22.72
C TYR A 84 -14.43 -9.47 21.28
N LEU A 85 -13.93 -10.48 20.56
CA LEU A 85 -13.71 -10.36 19.12
C LEU A 85 -15.06 -10.43 18.37
N PRO A 86 -15.29 -9.57 17.35
CA PRO A 86 -16.49 -9.59 16.50
C PRO A 86 -16.67 -10.92 15.77
N GLN A 87 -17.92 -11.36 15.61
CA GLN A 87 -18.24 -12.65 14.98
C GLN A 87 -17.80 -12.70 13.51
N ALA A 88 -17.86 -11.57 12.81
CA ALA A 88 -17.43 -11.40 11.43
C ALA A 88 -15.99 -11.87 11.17
N ILE A 89 -15.12 -11.84 12.19
CA ILE A 89 -13.69 -12.18 12.08
C ILE A 89 -13.23 -13.28 13.03
N LYS A 90 -14.05 -13.72 14.00
CA LYS A 90 -13.65 -14.66 15.06
C LYS A 90 -13.17 -16.01 14.55
N ALA A 91 -13.61 -16.42 13.36
CA ALA A 91 -13.17 -17.64 12.68
C ALA A 91 -11.79 -17.50 12.01
N LEU A 92 -11.26 -16.29 11.84
CA LEU A 92 -9.96 -16.04 11.22
C LEU A 92 -8.86 -16.15 12.28
N PRO A 93 -7.84 -17.01 12.11
CA PRO A 93 -6.72 -17.09 13.04
C PRO A 93 -5.98 -15.75 13.21
N GLN A 94 -5.88 -14.98 12.13
CA GLN A 94 -5.23 -13.66 12.10
C GLN A 94 -5.97 -12.60 12.94
N SER A 95 -7.25 -12.79 13.27
CA SER A 95 -7.95 -11.89 14.20
C SER A 95 -7.39 -11.96 15.62
N TYR A 96 -6.79 -13.10 16.00
CA TYR A 96 -6.23 -13.33 17.34
C TYR A 96 -4.94 -12.54 17.56
N ASP A 97 -4.33 -12.01 16.49
CA ASP A 97 -3.23 -11.06 16.60
C ASP A 97 -3.64 -9.77 17.33
N LEU A 98 -4.93 -9.39 17.30
CA LEU A 98 -5.45 -8.27 18.10
C LEU A 98 -5.40 -8.61 19.60
N ALA A 99 -5.74 -9.84 19.96
CA ALA A 99 -5.66 -10.32 21.33
C ALA A 99 -4.19 -10.47 21.79
N MET A 100 -3.29 -10.86 20.88
CA MET A 100 -1.86 -10.90 21.14
C MET A 100 -1.28 -9.52 21.47
N GLU A 101 -1.65 -8.48 20.70
CA GLU A 101 -1.26 -7.11 21.03
C GLU A 101 -1.88 -6.62 22.33
N PHE A 102 -3.14 -6.99 22.61
CA PHE A 102 -3.75 -6.66 23.89
C PHE A 102 -2.99 -7.31 25.06
N GLY A 103 -2.65 -8.59 24.94
CA GLY A 103 -1.85 -9.33 25.92
C GLY A 103 -0.46 -8.74 26.14
N ARG A 104 0.20 -8.29 25.07
CA ARG A 104 1.52 -7.62 25.13
C ARG A 104 1.53 -6.40 26.06
N GLN A 105 0.39 -5.72 26.25
CA GLN A 105 0.30 -4.56 27.14
C GLN A 105 0.36 -4.93 28.63
N TYR A 106 0.28 -6.22 28.97
CA TYR A 106 0.25 -6.72 30.35
C TYR A 106 1.41 -7.67 30.70
N VAL A 107 2.32 -7.95 29.76
CA VAL A 107 3.52 -8.79 30.05
C VAL A 107 4.64 -7.97 30.69
N LYS A 108 5.45 -8.65 31.51
CA LYS A 108 6.69 -8.06 32.05
C LYS A 108 7.89 -8.32 31.13
N ASP A 109 7.89 -9.45 30.44
CA ASP A 109 8.90 -9.81 29.43
C ASP A 109 8.31 -9.69 28.03
N GLU A 110 8.43 -8.49 27.45
CA GLU A 110 7.94 -8.20 26.10
C GLU A 110 8.72 -8.96 25.03
N LYS A 111 10.01 -9.25 25.26
CA LYS A 111 10.86 -9.94 24.30
C LYS A 111 10.38 -11.37 24.09
N THR A 112 10.23 -12.13 25.18
CA THR A 112 9.72 -13.51 25.11
C THR A 112 8.31 -13.55 24.48
N TRP A 113 7.44 -12.58 24.80
CA TRP A 113 6.11 -12.49 24.18
C TRP A 113 6.17 -12.28 22.66
N ILE A 114 7.03 -11.35 22.19
CA ILE A 114 7.21 -11.08 20.77
C ILE A 114 7.82 -12.29 20.05
N ASP A 115 8.78 -12.99 20.67
CA ASP A 115 9.39 -14.19 20.08
C ASP A 115 8.33 -15.29 19.88
N LEU A 116 7.51 -15.58 20.89
CA LEU A 116 6.38 -16.52 20.78
C LEU A 116 5.33 -16.07 19.76
N TRP A 117 5.07 -14.77 19.66
CA TRP A 117 4.15 -14.23 18.67
C TRP A 117 4.69 -14.38 17.24
N ASN A 118 5.99 -14.19 17.02
CA ASN A 118 6.63 -14.42 15.72
C ASN A 118 6.57 -15.89 15.29
N GLU A 119 6.59 -16.83 16.23
CA GLU A 119 6.47 -18.27 15.94
C GLU A 119 5.05 -18.68 15.54
N THR A 120 4.04 -17.93 15.99
CA THR A 120 2.62 -18.28 15.85
C THR A 120 1.88 -17.43 14.82
N SER A 121 2.37 -16.23 14.50
CA SER A 121 1.79 -15.34 13.50
C SER A 121 2.47 -15.49 12.14
N ILE A 122 1.67 -15.69 11.10
CA ILE A 122 2.16 -15.80 9.72
C ILE A 122 2.27 -14.40 9.09
N SER A 123 3.45 -14.06 8.57
CA SER A 123 3.59 -12.86 7.76
C SER A 123 3.03 -13.10 6.34
N LEU A 124 2.06 -12.27 5.95
CA LEU A 124 1.32 -12.41 4.68
C LEU A 124 1.46 -11.15 3.83
N ARG A 125 1.31 -11.30 2.52
CA ARG A 125 1.19 -10.17 1.58
C ARG A 125 -0.08 -10.30 0.77
N VAL A 126 -1.01 -9.36 0.95
CA VAL A 126 -2.31 -9.32 0.25
C VAL A 126 -2.45 -7.96 -0.42
N GLU A 127 -2.72 -7.96 -1.73
CA GLU A 127 -2.98 -6.75 -2.54
C GLU A 127 -1.95 -5.59 -2.35
N GLY A 128 -0.70 -5.91 -2.01
CA GLY A 128 0.37 -4.94 -1.78
C GLY A 128 0.57 -4.49 -0.33
N PHE A 129 -0.26 -4.94 0.61
CA PHE A 129 -0.09 -4.79 2.05
C PHE A 129 0.75 -5.93 2.63
N LEU A 130 1.70 -5.58 3.50
CA LEU A 130 2.41 -6.55 4.32
C LEU A 130 1.68 -6.66 5.66
N TYR A 131 1.19 -7.84 5.98
CA TYR A 131 0.67 -8.21 7.29
C TYR A 131 1.81 -8.81 8.11
N ASN A 132 2.27 -8.09 9.14
CA ASN A 132 3.27 -8.58 10.10
C ASN A 132 2.94 -8.05 11.51
N PRO A 133 1.91 -8.59 12.18
CA PRO A 133 1.39 -8.06 13.43
C PRO A 133 2.40 -7.91 14.57
N PRO A 134 3.30 -8.89 14.85
CA PRO A 134 4.27 -8.77 15.94
C PRO A 134 5.16 -7.52 15.82
N GLN A 135 5.45 -7.11 14.59
CA GLN A 135 6.21 -5.88 14.32
C GLN A 135 5.30 -4.65 14.29
N GLN A 136 4.14 -4.75 13.63
CA GLN A 136 3.34 -3.60 13.23
C GLN A 136 2.41 -3.10 14.34
N PHE A 137 1.75 -4.00 15.06
CA PHE A 137 0.73 -3.63 16.05
C PHE A 137 1.34 -2.85 17.22
N PRO A 138 2.53 -3.19 17.78
CA PRO A 138 3.16 -2.38 18.81
C PRO A 138 3.45 -0.94 18.35
N ILE A 139 3.85 -0.77 17.09
CA ILE A 139 4.10 0.56 16.48
C ILE A 139 2.80 1.34 16.40
N LEU A 140 1.71 0.72 15.95
CA LEU A 140 0.38 1.34 15.84
C LEU A 140 -0.20 1.69 17.21
N THR A 141 -0.08 0.82 18.21
CA THR A 141 -0.46 1.12 19.60
C THR A 141 0.29 2.34 20.13
N LYS A 142 1.59 2.43 19.87
CA LYS A 142 2.38 3.61 20.28
C LYS A 142 1.98 4.87 19.53
N ALA A 143 1.77 4.79 18.22
CA ALA A 143 1.38 5.92 17.37
C ALA A 143 -0.01 6.47 17.73
N SER A 144 -0.95 5.58 18.04
CA SER A 144 -2.32 5.88 18.46
C SER A 144 -2.47 6.24 19.94
N LYS A 145 -1.37 6.25 20.72
CA LYS A 145 -1.40 6.42 22.19
C LYS A 145 -2.33 5.41 22.88
N GLY A 146 -2.36 4.18 22.38
CA GLY A 146 -3.13 3.07 22.94
C GLY A 146 -4.56 2.93 22.43
N SER A 147 -5.01 3.75 21.49
CA SER A 147 -6.39 3.68 20.95
C SER A 147 -6.56 2.67 19.82
N PHE A 148 -5.46 2.27 19.14
CA PHE A 148 -5.45 1.41 17.94
C PHE A 148 -6.42 0.23 18.01
N LEU A 149 -6.27 -0.65 19.01
CA LEU A 149 -7.10 -1.86 19.13
C LEU A 149 -8.59 -1.53 19.23
N TRP A 150 -8.92 -0.51 20.02
CA TRP A 150 -10.30 -0.14 20.32
C TRP A 150 -10.98 0.50 19.13
N ASP A 151 -10.27 1.37 18.44
CA ASP A 151 -10.79 2.06 17.28
C ASP A 151 -10.90 1.11 16.08
N PHE A 152 -9.97 0.15 15.93
CA PHE A 152 -10.09 -0.91 14.92
C PHE A 152 -11.24 -1.88 15.24
N LEU A 153 -11.39 -2.28 16.51
CA LEU A 153 -12.54 -3.10 16.93
C LEU A 153 -13.87 -2.44 16.62
N LYS A 154 -14.02 -1.12 16.81
CA LYS A 154 -15.25 -0.39 16.43
C LYS A 154 -15.55 -0.52 14.93
N VAL A 155 -14.53 -0.47 14.07
CA VAL A 155 -14.70 -0.68 12.62
C VAL A 155 -15.19 -2.09 12.35
N LEU A 156 -14.60 -3.09 13.01
CA LEU A 156 -14.96 -4.50 12.84
C LEU A 156 -16.35 -4.83 13.39
N TYR A 157 -16.77 -4.24 14.51
CA TYR A 157 -18.10 -4.40 15.08
C TYR A 157 -19.22 -3.84 14.19
N ARG A 158 -18.93 -2.84 13.36
CA ARG A 158 -19.89 -2.39 12.35
C ARG A 158 -20.15 -3.46 11.29
N LEU A 159 -19.21 -4.36 11.05
CA LEU A 159 -19.40 -5.47 10.10
C LEU A 159 -20.37 -6.51 10.66
N ASP A 160 -20.31 -6.76 11.97
CA ASP A 160 -21.31 -7.58 12.69
C ASP A 160 -22.71 -6.96 12.59
N ASP A 161 -22.84 -5.62 12.67
CA ASP A 161 -24.15 -4.92 12.56
C ASP A 161 -24.81 -5.14 11.19
N TYR A 162 -24.03 -5.45 10.16
CA TYR A 162 -24.49 -5.74 8.81
C TYR A 162 -24.51 -7.25 8.48
N ASP A 163 -24.26 -8.12 9.46
CA ASP A 163 -24.16 -9.58 9.29
C ASP A 163 -23.17 -10.01 8.19
N LEU A 164 -22.06 -9.27 8.04
CA LEU A 164 -21.06 -9.51 7.03
C LEU A 164 -19.99 -10.48 7.53
N LYS A 165 -19.77 -11.57 6.80
CA LYS A 165 -18.60 -12.44 7.01
C LYS A 165 -17.41 -11.89 6.23
N VAL A 166 -16.28 -11.74 6.91
CA VAL A 166 -15.08 -11.14 6.32
C VAL A 166 -14.07 -12.25 5.98
N PRO A 167 -13.76 -12.49 4.69
CA PRO A 167 -12.69 -13.40 4.33
C PRO A 167 -11.32 -12.81 4.71
N LEU A 168 -10.31 -13.67 4.86
CA LEU A 168 -8.96 -13.27 5.27
C LEU A 168 -8.37 -12.12 4.44
N ASN A 169 -8.55 -12.15 3.12
CA ASN A 169 -8.01 -11.11 2.23
C ASN A 169 -8.63 -9.73 2.52
N GLU A 170 -9.95 -9.69 2.79
CA GLU A 170 -10.64 -8.45 3.15
C GLU A 170 -10.25 -7.97 4.54
N TYR A 171 -10.09 -8.87 5.51
CA TYR A 171 -9.57 -8.51 6.83
C TYR A 171 -8.19 -7.84 6.74
N ILE A 172 -7.27 -8.42 5.98
CA ILE A 172 -5.92 -7.85 5.79
C ILE A 172 -5.99 -6.52 5.02
N HIS A 173 -6.88 -6.40 4.04
CA HIS A 173 -7.10 -5.15 3.31
C HIS A 173 -7.65 -4.05 4.23
N LEU A 174 -8.68 -4.35 5.03
CA LEU A 174 -9.27 -3.43 6.01
C LEU A 174 -8.23 -2.98 7.04
N TYR A 175 -7.44 -3.90 7.58
CA TYR A 175 -6.31 -3.57 8.43
C TYR A 175 -5.28 -2.68 7.70
N GLY A 176 -4.96 -3.04 6.45
CA GLY A 176 -4.02 -2.34 5.57
C GLY A 176 -4.41 -0.89 5.29
N GLU A 177 -5.69 -0.62 5.06
CA GLU A 177 -6.25 0.73 4.96
C GLU A 177 -6.23 1.42 6.32
N TYR A 178 -6.69 0.72 7.35
CA TYR A 178 -6.86 1.30 8.69
C TYR A 178 -5.53 1.81 9.26
N ARG A 179 -4.45 1.04 9.09
CA ARG A 179 -3.11 1.46 9.56
C ARG A 179 -2.63 2.76 8.92
N LEU A 180 -3.09 3.12 7.71
CA LEU A 180 -2.66 4.34 7.01
C LEU A 180 -3.22 5.62 7.67
N PHE A 181 -4.30 5.52 8.46
CA PHE A 181 -4.85 6.64 9.23
C PHE A 181 -3.91 7.10 10.34
N PHE A 182 -3.04 6.22 10.84
CA PHE A 182 -2.11 6.61 11.89
C PHE A 182 -0.89 7.30 11.30
N THR A 183 -0.61 8.48 11.83
CA THR A 183 0.60 9.24 11.51
C THR A 183 1.52 9.25 12.71
N PRO A 184 2.64 8.52 12.69
CA PRO A 184 3.63 8.58 13.75
C PRO A 184 4.17 10.00 13.91
N LYS A 185 4.49 10.41 15.14
CA LYS A 185 5.08 11.73 15.40
C LYS A 185 6.43 11.87 14.68
N LEU A 186 6.52 12.85 13.79
CA LEU A 186 7.74 13.21 13.06
C LEU A 186 8.34 14.48 13.63
N SER A 187 9.67 14.53 13.73
CA SER A 187 10.42 15.73 14.03
C SER A 187 10.69 16.57 12.78
N LYS A 188 11.00 17.86 12.93
CA LYS A 188 11.37 18.74 11.81
C LYS A 188 12.50 18.15 10.95
N ARG A 189 13.51 17.56 11.58
CA ARG A 189 14.64 16.91 10.88
C ARG A 189 14.23 15.65 10.13
N GLU A 190 13.31 14.86 10.67
CA GLU A 190 12.73 13.71 9.98
C GLU A 190 11.96 14.16 8.74
N VAL A 191 11.15 15.22 8.83
CA VAL A 191 10.43 15.79 7.69
C VAL A 191 11.38 16.31 6.60
N MET A 192 12.44 17.04 6.99
CA MET A 192 13.47 17.49 6.03
C MET A 192 14.17 16.31 5.35
N LEU A 193 14.48 15.25 6.10
CA LEU A 193 15.05 14.03 5.54
C LEU A 193 14.10 13.35 4.56
N LEU A 194 12.80 13.28 4.86
CA LEU A 194 11.78 12.71 3.96
C LEU A 194 11.73 13.46 2.63
N ASN A 195 11.68 14.80 2.66
CA ASN A 195 11.74 15.62 1.45
C ASN A 195 12.96 15.32 0.58
N LEU A 196 14.12 15.05 1.18
CA LEU A 196 15.34 14.69 0.46
C LEU A 196 15.27 13.26 -0.11
N LEU A 197 14.82 12.28 0.70
CA LEU A 197 14.81 10.86 0.32
C LEU A 197 13.76 10.52 -0.74
N LEU A 198 12.63 11.22 -0.76
CA LEU A 198 11.48 10.87 -1.58
C LEU A 198 11.47 11.57 -2.94
N ASN A 199 12.01 12.79 -3.03
CA ASN A 199 11.97 13.60 -4.25
C ASN A 199 13.24 13.55 -5.09
N GLN A 200 14.35 13.02 -4.57
CA GLN A 200 15.60 12.94 -5.33
C GLN A 200 16.00 11.51 -5.63
N LYS A 201 16.32 11.28 -6.91
CA LYS A 201 16.83 9.99 -7.41
C LYS A 201 18.22 9.75 -6.81
N GLN A 202 18.29 8.84 -5.83
CA GLN A 202 19.52 8.37 -5.18
C GLN A 202 20.51 9.51 -4.80
N ILE A 203 20.24 10.24 -3.71
CA ILE A 203 21.29 11.08 -3.10
C ILE A 203 22.14 10.24 -2.14
N ASP A 204 23.45 10.49 -2.21
CA ASP A 204 24.45 9.96 -1.27
C ASP A 204 24.24 10.47 0.17
N LYS A 205 24.47 9.61 1.16
CA LYS A 205 24.30 9.92 2.58
C LYS A 205 25.12 11.14 3.00
N LYS A 206 26.31 11.32 2.44
CA LYS A 206 27.16 12.48 2.69
C LYS A 206 26.48 13.80 2.30
N LYS A 207 25.88 13.85 1.10
CA LYS A 207 25.12 15.03 0.64
C LYS A 207 23.87 15.29 1.51
N ILE A 208 23.21 14.23 1.99
CA ILE A 208 22.10 14.37 2.95
C ILE A 208 22.61 15.00 4.25
N ALA A 209 23.72 14.48 4.77
CA ALA A 209 24.33 14.93 6.02
C ALA A 209 24.69 16.43 5.96
N GLU A 210 25.30 16.88 4.86
CA GLU A 210 25.61 18.28 4.59
C GLU A 210 24.34 19.16 4.58
N ARG A 211 23.30 18.77 3.81
CA ARG A 211 22.05 19.54 3.72
C ARG A 211 21.28 19.62 5.04
N LEU A 212 21.32 18.55 5.83
CA LEU A 212 20.68 18.50 7.14
C LEU A 212 21.55 19.07 8.26
N LYS A 213 22.81 19.42 7.98
CA LYS A 213 23.82 19.87 8.95
C LYS A 213 23.97 18.89 10.13
N VAL A 214 24.15 17.60 9.81
CA VAL A 214 24.35 16.52 10.79
C VAL A 214 25.43 15.54 10.28
N SER A 215 25.90 14.61 11.12
CA SER A 215 26.81 13.55 10.69
C SER A 215 26.10 12.47 9.85
N GLU A 216 26.84 11.74 9.01
CA GLU A 216 26.33 10.59 8.25
C GLU A 216 25.78 9.47 9.14
N TYR A 217 26.39 9.26 10.31
CA TYR A 217 25.87 8.35 11.33
C TYR A 217 24.48 8.79 11.78
N ARG A 218 24.28 10.10 12.01
CA ARG A 218 22.98 10.63 12.41
C ARG A 218 21.94 10.52 11.31
N VAL A 219 22.33 10.66 10.03
CA VAL A 219 21.45 10.36 8.88
C VAL A 219 21.02 8.89 8.91
N THR A 220 21.94 7.96 9.13
CA THR A 220 21.61 6.52 9.22
C THR A 220 20.65 6.25 10.38
N SER A 221 20.91 6.83 11.56
CA SER A 221 19.99 6.75 12.72
C SER A 221 18.61 7.34 12.43
N LEU A 222 18.52 8.46 11.70
CA LEU A 222 17.24 9.03 11.26
C LEU A 222 16.48 8.09 10.31
N ILE A 223 17.17 7.50 9.32
CA ILE A 223 16.58 6.54 8.38
C ILE A 223 16.06 5.31 9.14
N THR A 224 16.86 4.73 10.03
CA THR A 224 16.45 3.56 10.83
C THR A 224 15.21 3.87 11.64
N ARG A 225 15.15 5.02 12.32
CA ARG A 225 13.95 5.43 13.07
C ARG A 225 12.71 5.61 12.20
N LEU A 226 12.86 6.14 10.97
CA LEU A 226 11.74 6.26 10.05
C LEU A 226 11.24 4.89 9.56
N ILE A 227 12.14 3.91 9.37
CA ILE A 227 11.78 2.53 9.04
C ILE A 227 11.09 1.86 10.22
N GLU A 228 11.62 2.01 11.44
CA GLU A 228 11.04 1.48 12.69
C GLU A 228 9.66 2.07 12.99
N LYS A 229 9.40 3.31 12.57
CA LYS A 229 8.07 3.94 12.65
C LYS A 229 7.14 3.55 11.49
N GLU A 230 7.58 2.69 10.57
CA GLU A 230 6.90 2.37 9.31
C GLU A 230 6.65 3.57 8.37
N VAL A 231 7.26 4.73 8.61
CA VAL A 231 7.03 5.95 7.83
C VAL A 231 7.64 5.83 6.44
N ILE A 232 8.77 5.14 6.32
CA ILE A 232 9.37 4.84 5.02
C ILE A 232 9.60 3.36 4.83
N TYR A 233 9.43 2.94 3.59
CA TYR A 233 9.83 1.63 3.13
C TYR A 233 10.84 1.77 1.99
N ARG A 234 11.91 0.99 2.07
CA ARG A 234 12.93 0.92 1.01
C ARG A 234 12.83 -0.45 0.35
N TYR A 235 12.49 -0.45 -0.92
CA TYR A 235 12.41 -1.67 -1.72
C TYR A 235 13.41 -1.61 -2.86
N VAL A 236 13.94 -2.78 -3.21
CA VAL A 236 14.56 -2.95 -4.52
C VAL A 236 13.41 -3.03 -5.53
N THR A 237 13.46 -2.20 -6.56
CA THR A 237 12.44 -2.13 -7.60
C THR A 237 13.09 -2.24 -8.98
N VAL A 238 12.25 -2.45 -9.99
CA VAL A 238 12.66 -2.66 -11.38
C VAL A 238 12.27 -1.44 -12.21
N ASN A 239 13.18 -1.02 -13.10
CA ASN A 239 12.91 -0.04 -14.13
C ASN A 239 12.22 -0.72 -15.31
N PHE A 240 10.89 -0.84 -15.23
CA PHE A 240 10.08 -1.51 -16.26
C PHE A 240 10.28 -0.93 -17.66
N ARG A 241 10.60 0.36 -17.78
CA ARG A 241 10.86 0.99 -19.09
C ARG A 241 12.17 0.54 -19.70
N LYS A 242 13.23 0.39 -18.90
CA LYS A 242 14.48 -0.23 -19.37
C LYS A 242 14.27 -1.68 -19.78
N LEU A 243 13.23 -2.34 -19.28
CA LEU A 243 12.80 -3.67 -19.74
C LEU A 243 11.81 -3.63 -20.92
N GLY A 244 11.52 -2.46 -21.50
CA GLY A 244 10.62 -2.36 -22.65
C GLY A 244 9.14 -2.49 -22.29
N PHE A 245 8.75 -2.27 -21.04
CA PHE A 245 7.34 -2.21 -20.63
C PHE A 245 6.86 -0.78 -20.47
N THR A 246 5.58 -0.56 -20.74
CA THR A 246 4.89 0.70 -20.44
C THR A 246 3.54 0.43 -19.77
N SER A 247 2.97 1.48 -19.20
CA SER A 247 1.65 1.43 -18.57
C SER A 247 0.58 1.71 -19.63
N TYR A 248 -0.41 0.84 -19.67
CA TYR A 248 -1.66 1.02 -20.39
C TYR A 248 -2.77 1.18 -19.38
N TYR A 249 -3.75 2.01 -19.72
CA TYR A 249 -4.83 2.42 -18.83
C TYR A 249 -6.15 2.06 -19.47
N ILE A 250 -7.05 1.46 -18.70
CA ILE A 250 -8.41 1.17 -19.14
C ILE A 250 -9.33 1.79 -18.12
N TYR A 251 -10.07 2.80 -18.56
CA TYR A 251 -11.03 3.52 -17.75
C TYR A 251 -12.44 3.05 -18.08
N TYR A 252 -13.21 2.71 -17.05
CA TYR A 252 -14.62 2.41 -17.16
C TYR A 252 -15.42 3.29 -16.21
N ASN A 253 -16.53 3.84 -16.71
CA ASN A 253 -17.51 4.56 -15.92
C ASN A 253 -18.91 4.27 -16.46
N GLY A 254 -19.66 3.45 -15.73
CA GLY A 254 -20.99 3.00 -16.13
C GLY A 254 -21.66 2.14 -15.05
N PRO A 255 -22.76 1.44 -15.40
CA PRO A 255 -23.51 0.59 -14.47
C PRO A 255 -22.68 -0.56 -13.88
N ALA A 256 -23.12 -1.05 -12.71
CA ALA A 256 -22.42 -2.08 -11.95
C ALA A 256 -22.45 -3.47 -12.56
N GLU A 257 -23.49 -3.80 -13.32
CA GLU A 257 -23.64 -5.09 -14.01
C GLU A 257 -22.51 -5.38 -15.01
N TYR A 258 -21.96 -4.36 -15.68
CA TYR A 258 -20.86 -4.56 -16.62
C TYR A 258 -19.48 -4.57 -15.96
N LYS A 259 -19.38 -4.22 -14.67
CA LYS A 259 -18.09 -4.08 -13.95
C LYS A 259 -17.27 -5.34 -14.03
N GLU A 260 -17.87 -6.47 -13.66
CA GLU A 260 -17.21 -7.77 -13.59
C GLU A 260 -16.83 -8.27 -14.99
N GLN A 261 -17.73 -8.09 -15.97
CA GLN A 261 -17.46 -8.41 -17.37
C GLN A 261 -16.20 -7.68 -17.87
N ILE A 262 -16.13 -6.36 -17.71
CA ILE A 262 -14.97 -5.57 -18.15
C ILE A 262 -13.70 -5.95 -17.37
N GLN A 263 -13.81 -6.21 -16.06
CA GLN A 263 -12.71 -6.72 -15.25
C GLN A 263 -12.17 -8.06 -15.73
N ASN A 264 -13.06 -9.00 -16.06
CA ASN A 264 -12.68 -10.31 -16.60
C ASN A 264 -12.03 -10.20 -17.98
N ILE A 265 -12.54 -9.33 -18.84
CA ILE A 265 -12.03 -9.17 -20.21
C ILE A 265 -10.62 -8.58 -20.23
N PHE A 266 -10.34 -7.59 -19.38
CA PHE A 266 -9.11 -6.79 -19.49
C PHE A 266 -8.09 -7.00 -18.37
N TYR A 267 -8.53 -7.41 -17.18
CA TYR A 267 -7.69 -7.44 -15.99
C TYR A 267 -7.51 -8.86 -15.42
N ASN A 268 -8.58 -9.53 -14.99
CA ASN A 268 -8.50 -10.79 -14.25
C ASN A 268 -7.86 -11.92 -15.07
N ASN A 269 -8.11 -11.93 -16.39
CA ASN A 269 -7.53 -12.91 -17.31
C ASN A 269 -6.24 -12.42 -18.00
N SER A 270 -5.68 -11.28 -17.57
CA SER A 270 -4.51 -10.68 -18.18
C SER A 270 -3.25 -10.97 -17.35
N ARG A 271 -2.21 -11.51 -17.99
CA ARG A 271 -0.88 -11.65 -17.38
C ARG A 271 -0.20 -10.30 -17.11
N TYR A 272 -0.76 -9.20 -17.60
CA TYR A 272 -0.22 -7.85 -17.48
C TYR A 272 -0.90 -7.01 -16.39
N GLN A 273 -1.72 -7.61 -15.53
CA GLN A 273 -2.42 -6.90 -14.44
C GLN A 273 -1.46 -6.21 -13.45
N TYR A 274 -1.52 -4.87 -13.34
CA TYR A 274 -0.62 -4.12 -12.46
C TYR A 274 -1.35 -3.51 -11.26
N ALA A 275 -2.37 -2.69 -11.51
CA ALA A 275 -3.15 -2.05 -10.46
C ALA A 275 -4.60 -1.85 -10.89
N LEU A 276 -5.52 -1.84 -9.93
CA LEU A 276 -6.93 -1.53 -10.11
C LEU A 276 -7.32 -0.44 -9.10
N HIS A 277 -7.74 0.71 -9.61
CA HIS A 277 -8.28 1.82 -8.84
C HIS A 277 -9.80 1.73 -8.91
N GLN A 278 -10.45 1.40 -7.80
CA GLN A 278 -11.92 1.37 -7.73
C GLN A 278 -12.41 2.70 -7.16
N PHE A 279 -13.36 3.33 -7.85
CA PHE A 279 -13.88 4.63 -7.46
C PHE A 279 -15.07 4.50 -6.52
N ILE A 280 -15.17 5.40 -5.55
CA ILE A 280 -16.21 5.42 -4.50
C ILE A 280 -17.41 6.28 -4.95
N ASP A 281 -17.21 7.17 -5.92
CA ASP A 281 -18.17 8.20 -6.32
C ASP A 281 -19.03 7.85 -7.55
N GLY A 282 -18.89 6.64 -8.10
CA GLY A 282 -19.68 6.16 -9.24
C GLY A 282 -20.25 4.76 -8.99
N ALA A 283 -21.34 4.42 -9.67
CA ALA A 283 -22.04 3.14 -9.49
C ALA A 283 -21.11 1.92 -9.67
N ALA A 284 -20.09 2.00 -10.54
CA ALA A 284 -19.05 0.98 -10.68
C ALA A 284 -17.79 1.40 -11.44
N SER A 285 -17.38 2.65 -11.30
CA SER A 285 -16.31 3.23 -12.10
C SER A 285 -14.92 2.75 -11.61
N PHE A 286 -13.97 2.53 -12.52
CA PHE A 286 -12.61 2.14 -12.17
C PHE A 286 -11.58 2.55 -13.23
N LEU A 287 -10.31 2.54 -12.82
CA LEU A 287 -9.15 2.61 -13.71
C LEU A 287 -8.27 1.38 -13.49
N MET A 288 -8.11 0.58 -14.53
CA MET A 288 -7.11 -0.48 -14.59
C MET A 288 -5.81 0.07 -15.13
N VAL A 289 -4.71 -0.40 -14.55
CA VAL A 289 -3.37 -0.22 -15.08
C VAL A 289 -2.84 -1.59 -15.46
N LEU A 290 -2.50 -1.74 -16.74
CA LEU A 290 -1.77 -2.89 -17.27
C LEU A 290 -0.31 -2.49 -17.47
N LEU A 291 0.62 -3.36 -17.11
CA LEU A 291 2.04 -3.20 -17.37
C LEU A 291 2.46 -4.25 -18.40
N ALA A 292 2.56 -3.84 -19.66
CA ALA A 292 2.78 -4.71 -20.81
C ALA A 292 3.90 -4.19 -21.73
N PRO A 293 4.44 -5.03 -22.63
CA PRO A 293 5.46 -4.60 -23.58
C PRO A 293 5.02 -3.36 -24.38
N ALA A 294 5.94 -2.41 -24.53
CA ALA A 294 5.75 -1.15 -25.23
C ALA A 294 5.82 -1.35 -26.76
N THR A 295 4.89 -2.12 -27.32
CA THR A 295 4.82 -2.38 -28.76
C THR A 295 3.58 -1.72 -29.38
N PRO A 296 3.66 -1.21 -30.62
CA PRO A 296 2.49 -0.72 -31.34
C PRO A 296 1.41 -1.80 -31.48
N LYS A 297 1.81 -3.05 -31.70
CA LYS A 297 0.90 -4.20 -31.85
C LYS A 297 0.02 -4.43 -30.61
N PHE A 298 0.60 -4.36 -29.40
CA PHE A 298 -0.17 -4.55 -28.16
C PHE A 298 -1.23 -3.46 -28.03
N PHE A 299 -0.84 -2.19 -28.24
CA PHE A 299 -1.77 -1.08 -28.10
C PHE A 299 -2.90 -1.14 -29.13
N SER A 300 -2.59 -1.41 -30.40
CA SER A 300 -3.61 -1.54 -31.45
C SER A 300 -4.62 -2.63 -31.13
N LYS A 301 -4.16 -3.80 -30.65
CA LYS A 301 -5.07 -4.87 -30.20
C LYS A 301 -5.94 -4.44 -29.03
N LEU A 302 -5.36 -3.75 -28.06
CA LEU A 302 -6.09 -3.25 -26.90
C LEU A 302 -7.16 -2.22 -27.30
N LEU A 303 -6.83 -1.33 -28.24
CA LEU A 303 -7.77 -0.35 -28.79
C LEU A 303 -8.95 -1.02 -29.51
N VAL A 304 -8.68 -1.96 -30.43
CA VAL A 304 -9.73 -2.71 -31.15
C VAL A 304 -10.63 -3.45 -30.17
N LYS A 305 -10.04 -4.06 -29.13
CA LYS A 305 -10.80 -4.74 -28.08
C LYS A 305 -11.68 -3.76 -27.30
N CYS A 306 -11.14 -2.62 -26.88
CA CYS A 306 -11.91 -1.59 -26.18
C CYS A 306 -13.05 -1.02 -27.04
N GLU A 307 -12.79 -0.77 -28.33
CA GLU A 307 -13.83 -0.32 -29.27
C GLU A 307 -14.98 -1.34 -29.35
N ARG A 308 -14.65 -2.62 -29.54
CA ARG A 308 -15.64 -3.68 -29.63
C ARG A 308 -16.51 -3.76 -28.38
N GLU A 309 -15.88 -3.79 -27.19
CA GLU A 309 -16.62 -3.89 -25.94
C GLU A 309 -17.42 -2.62 -25.63
N SER A 310 -16.92 -1.43 -26.02
CA SER A 310 -17.63 -0.16 -25.79
C SER A 310 -18.98 -0.08 -26.52
N LYS A 311 -19.19 -0.88 -27.57
CA LYS A 311 -20.46 -0.97 -28.32
C LYS A 311 -21.49 -1.87 -27.62
N ASN A 312 -21.05 -2.72 -26.69
CA ASN A 312 -21.87 -3.76 -26.04
C ASN A 312 -22.20 -3.44 -24.57
N ILE A 313 -21.81 -2.27 -24.08
CA ILE A 313 -22.01 -1.88 -22.68
C ILE A 313 -22.65 -0.50 -22.62
N GLU A 314 -23.37 -0.25 -21.53
CA GLU A 314 -23.74 1.11 -21.15
C GLU A 314 -22.58 1.78 -20.40
N GLY A 315 -22.33 3.05 -20.72
CA GLY A 315 -21.31 3.87 -20.05
C GLY A 315 -20.12 4.20 -20.93
N THR A 316 -19.04 4.64 -20.29
CA THR A 316 -17.81 5.11 -20.93
C THR A 316 -16.70 4.10 -20.72
N LEU A 317 -16.15 3.56 -21.82
CA LEU A 317 -14.95 2.74 -21.82
C LEU A 317 -13.87 3.42 -22.66
N MET A 318 -12.72 3.72 -22.05
CA MET A 318 -11.60 4.38 -22.71
C MET A 318 -10.29 3.64 -22.49
N CYS A 319 -9.39 3.74 -23.46
CA CYS A 319 -8.08 3.12 -23.41
C CYS A 319 -6.98 4.13 -23.73
N PHE A 320 -5.94 4.12 -22.91
CA PHE A 320 -4.81 5.02 -23.03
C PHE A 320 -3.50 4.25 -22.86
N LYS A 321 -2.42 4.81 -23.38
CA LYS A 321 -1.05 4.39 -23.06
C LYS A 321 -0.28 5.58 -22.52
N ARG A 322 0.69 5.32 -21.66
CA ARG A 322 1.68 6.34 -21.27
C ARG A 322 2.46 6.81 -22.51
N VAL A 323 2.72 8.12 -22.58
CA VAL A 323 3.59 8.72 -23.60
C VAL A 323 4.95 8.00 -23.61
N PRO A 324 5.48 7.58 -24.78
CA PRO A 324 6.78 6.92 -24.87
C PRO A 324 7.88 7.70 -24.15
N HIS A 325 8.77 6.99 -23.45
CA HIS A 325 9.91 7.53 -22.70
C HIS A 325 9.60 8.49 -21.54
N PHE A 326 8.36 8.97 -21.39
CA PHE A 326 7.97 9.88 -20.31
C PHE A 326 8.19 9.24 -18.93
N VAL A 327 8.76 9.98 -17.97
CA VAL A 327 8.95 9.55 -16.57
C VAL A 327 7.84 10.14 -15.70
N PRO A 328 7.04 9.34 -14.95
CA PRO A 328 5.93 9.88 -14.20
C PRO A 328 6.49 10.74 -13.10
N VAL A 329 5.91 11.91 -12.92
CA VAL A 329 6.30 12.80 -11.83
C VAL A 329 5.75 12.19 -10.56
N HIS A 330 6.63 11.85 -9.61
CA HIS A 330 6.25 11.49 -8.25
C HIS A 330 6.78 12.57 -7.34
N ASN A 331 5.89 13.30 -6.69
CA ASN A 331 6.27 14.43 -5.85
C ASN A 331 5.64 14.29 -4.47
N TYR A 332 6.46 14.35 -3.43
CA TYR A 332 6.03 14.51 -2.05
C TYR A 332 6.35 15.93 -1.59
N ASN A 333 5.40 16.64 -0.99
CA ASN A 333 5.64 17.99 -0.51
C ASN A 333 5.17 18.15 0.93
N PHE A 334 6.12 18.09 1.87
CA PHE A 334 5.83 18.22 3.29
C PHE A 334 5.69 19.68 3.78
N SER A 335 5.59 20.68 2.88
CA SER A 335 5.42 22.09 3.27
C SER A 335 4.14 22.34 4.07
N THR A 336 3.09 21.54 3.83
CA THR A 336 1.80 21.62 4.54
C THR A 336 1.72 20.64 5.72
N TYR A 337 2.78 19.89 6.02
CA TYR A 337 2.80 18.95 7.14
C TYR A 337 3.21 19.67 8.44
N ASP A 338 2.33 19.69 9.43
CA ASP A 338 2.61 20.25 10.75
C ASP A 338 3.11 19.17 11.73
N VAL A 339 4.38 19.31 12.10
CA VAL A 339 5.08 18.48 13.09
C VAL A 339 4.44 18.54 14.48
N LYS A 340 3.81 19.65 14.87
CA LYS A 340 3.21 19.80 16.21
C LYS A 340 1.96 18.93 16.34
N THR A 341 1.07 19.01 15.36
CA THR A 341 -0.18 18.25 15.31
C THR A 341 -0.01 16.86 14.67
N SER A 342 1.13 16.60 14.01
CA SER A 342 1.38 15.39 13.21
C SER A 342 0.32 15.19 12.12
N SER A 343 -0.07 16.28 11.45
CA SER A 343 -1.16 16.30 10.49
C SER A 343 -0.85 17.18 9.28
N TRP A 344 -1.63 17.00 8.22
CA TRP A 344 -1.53 17.77 6.98
C TRP A 344 -2.54 18.92 6.98
N ASN A 345 -2.05 20.14 6.90
CA ASN A 345 -2.84 21.36 6.92
C ASN A 345 -2.76 22.06 5.56
N THR A 346 -3.45 21.49 4.57
CA THR A 346 -3.55 22.09 3.23
C THR A 346 -4.64 23.17 3.23
N ASP A 347 -4.24 24.43 2.99
CA ASP A 347 -5.20 25.51 2.75
C ASP A 347 -5.74 25.44 1.31
N TRP A 348 -6.85 24.72 1.17
CA TRP A 348 -7.50 24.49 -0.12
C TRP A 348 -8.01 25.76 -0.79
N PHE A 349 -8.40 26.78 -0.01
CA PHE A 349 -8.89 28.03 -0.58
C PHE A 349 -7.73 28.82 -1.19
N THR A 350 -6.63 28.96 -0.47
CA THR A 350 -5.42 29.61 -0.99
C THR A 350 -4.86 28.87 -2.21
N TRP A 351 -4.84 27.53 -2.17
CA TRP A 351 -4.46 26.72 -3.34
C TRP A 351 -5.38 26.99 -4.54
N PHE A 352 -6.70 26.98 -4.34
CA PHE A 352 -7.68 27.25 -5.40
C PHE A 352 -7.52 28.64 -6.02
N VAL A 353 -7.36 29.69 -5.21
CA VAL A 353 -7.17 31.06 -5.71
C VAL A 353 -5.88 31.16 -6.54
N SER A 354 -4.81 30.52 -6.07
CA SER A 354 -3.52 30.48 -6.78
C SER A 354 -3.65 29.72 -8.11
N ALA A 355 -4.32 28.56 -8.10
CA ALA A 355 -4.59 27.77 -9.29
C ALA A 355 -5.45 28.53 -10.31
N LYS A 356 -6.50 29.21 -9.85
CA LYS A 356 -7.39 30.02 -10.68
C LYS A 356 -6.61 31.13 -11.38
N ARG A 357 -5.77 31.86 -10.65
CA ARG A 357 -4.92 32.91 -11.23
C ARG A 357 -3.93 32.36 -12.25
N ALA A 358 -3.25 31.25 -11.95
CA ALA A 358 -2.29 30.65 -12.85
C ALA A 358 -2.93 30.15 -14.17
N ILE A 359 -4.12 29.54 -14.08
CA ILE A 359 -4.82 28.99 -15.24
C ILE A 359 -5.53 30.08 -16.05
N GLU A 360 -6.33 30.93 -15.41
CA GLU A 360 -7.17 31.91 -16.11
C GLU A 360 -6.39 33.16 -16.55
N ARG A 361 -5.42 33.61 -15.72
CA ARG A 361 -4.67 34.85 -15.96
C ARG A 361 -3.28 34.61 -16.53
N ARG A 362 -2.90 33.35 -16.73
CA ARG A 362 -1.55 32.94 -17.18
C ARG A 362 -0.44 33.58 -16.35
N GLU A 363 -0.69 33.82 -15.06
CA GLU A 363 0.32 34.33 -14.14
C GLU A 363 1.48 33.32 -14.07
N ILE A 364 2.71 33.81 -14.29
CA ILE A 364 3.90 32.97 -14.33
C ILE A 364 4.15 32.43 -12.92
N LEU A 365 3.81 31.18 -12.69
CA LEU A 365 4.39 30.41 -11.60
C LEU A 365 5.86 30.14 -11.96
N PRO A 366 6.79 30.10 -10.98
CA PRO A 366 8.14 29.63 -11.24
C PRO A 366 8.04 28.20 -11.77
N ILE A 367 8.13 28.05 -13.10
CA ILE A 367 7.98 26.77 -13.79
C ILE A 367 9.15 25.92 -13.33
N THR A 368 8.87 24.89 -12.53
CA THR A 368 9.83 23.85 -12.19
C THR A 368 10.21 23.07 -13.45
N ASP A 369 11.35 22.40 -13.44
CA ASP A 369 11.91 21.65 -14.57
C ASP A 369 10.84 20.98 -15.46
N SER A 370 11.00 21.11 -16.77
CA SER A 370 10.11 20.48 -17.75
C SER A 370 9.96 18.98 -17.49
N PHE A 371 8.82 18.41 -17.91
CA PHE A 371 8.59 16.97 -17.91
C PHE A 371 9.81 16.17 -18.40
N GLU A 372 10.23 15.19 -17.61
CA GLU A 372 11.41 14.38 -17.91
C GLU A 372 11.08 13.22 -18.86
N PHE A 373 11.99 12.95 -19.79
CA PHE A 373 11.94 11.81 -20.71
C PHE A 373 13.24 11.01 -20.59
N LEU A 374 13.15 9.68 -20.56
CA LEU A 374 14.32 8.81 -20.59
C LEU A 374 15.04 8.91 -21.93
N GLN A 375 16.32 9.24 -21.89
CA GLN A 375 17.16 9.34 -23.08
C GLN A 375 17.80 8.00 -23.50
N GLU A 376 17.93 7.03 -22.59
CA GLU A 376 18.65 5.77 -22.84
C GLU A 376 17.72 4.59 -23.12
N SER A 377 17.89 3.94 -24.28
CA SER A 377 17.43 2.57 -24.52
C SER A 377 18.41 1.56 -23.94
N PHE A 378 17.91 0.51 -23.29
CA PHE A 378 18.75 -0.59 -22.81
C PHE A 378 18.80 -1.71 -23.86
N ASP A 379 19.99 -2.28 -24.07
CA ASP A 379 20.20 -3.38 -25.02
C ASP A 379 19.80 -4.73 -24.40
N PHE A 380 18.70 -5.28 -24.88
CA PHE A 380 18.16 -6.56 -24.44
C PHE A 380 19.04 -7.77 -24.74
N SER A 381 20.00 -7.67 -25.67
CA SER A 381 20.92 -8.77 -25.99
C SER A 381 21.72 -9.23 -24.77
N GLN A 382 21.92 -8.33 -23.81
CA GLN A 382 22.71 -8.55 -22.60
C GLN A 382 21.95 -9.24 -21.46
N LEU A 383 20.62 -9.42 -21.61
CA LEU A 383 19.81 -10.13 -20.62
C LEU A 383 19.90 -11.64 -20.83
N THR A 384 19.97 -12.33 -19.71
CA THR A 384 20.01 -13.78 -19.60
C THR A 384 18.76 -14.29 -18.86
N PRO A 385 18.42 -15.58 -18.97
CA PRO A 385 17.33 -16.16 -18.20
C PRO A 385 17.54 -16.07 -16.68
N VAL A 386 18.79 -15.97 -16.22
CA VAL A 386 19.13 -15.75 -14.80
C VAL A 386 18.69 -14.35 -14.37
N ASP A 387 18.91 -13.33 -15.20
CA ASP A 387 18.46 -11.97 -14.92
C ASP A 387 16.96 -11.89 -14.79
N LEU A 388 16.21 -12.52 -15.71
CA LEU A 388 14.76 -12.52 -15.68
C LEU A 388 14.21 -13.14 -14.38
N LYS A 389 14.82 -14.23 -13.90
CA LYS A 389 14.46 -14.83 -12.60
C LYS A 389 14.81 -13.92 -11.41
N ILE A 390 15.95 -13.23 -11.46
CA ILE A 390 16.31 -12.25 -10.43
C ILE A 390 15.31 -11.08 -10.43
N LEU A 391 14.96 -10.56 -11.59
CA LEU A 391 14.00 -9.47 -11.76
C LEU A 391 12.63 -9.87 -11.23
N ASP A 392 12.12 -11.05 -11.62
CA ASP A 392 10.84 -11.56 -11.12
C ASP A 392 10.82 -11.76 -9.60
N TYR A 393 11.92 -12.23 -9.02
CA TYR A 393 12.08 -12.29 -7.57
C TYR A 393 12.01 -10.88 -6.95
N VAL A 394 12.76 -9.91 -7.49
CA VAL A 394 12.75 -8.52 -7.00
C VAL A 394 11.34 -7.92 -7.08
N ILE A 395 10.61 -8.16 -8.16
CA ILE A 395 9.23 -7.69 -8.35
C ILE A 395 8.31 -8.28 -7.28
N GLY A 396 8.38 -9.59 -7.05
CA GLY A 396 7.50 -10.26 -6.09
C GLY A 396 7.80 -9.94 -4.63
N TYR A 397 9.09 -9.83 -4.27
CA TYR A 397 9.52 -9.75 -2.87
C TYR A 397 10.02 -8.35 -2.46
N GLY A 398 10.36 -7.48 -3.41
CA GLY A 398 10.86 -6.12 -3.17
C GLY A 398 12.21 -6.05 -2.46
N ASN A 399 13.00 -7.13 -2.46
CA ASN A 399 14.29 -7.23 -1.78
C ASN A 399 15.25 -8.17 -2.52
N LEU A 400 16.49 -8.27 -2.04
CA LEU A 400 17.53 -9.16 -2.55
C LEU A 400 18.07 -10.09 -1.44
N ASN A 401 17.17 -10.78 -0.71
CA ASN A 401 17.60 -11.77 0.28
C ASN A 401 18.37 -12.91 -0.42
N ARG A 402 19.68 -13.00 -0.16
CA ARG A 402 20.60 -13.91 -0.86
C ARG A 402 20.19 -15.39 -0.77
N ARG A 403 19.73 -15.84 0.40
CA ARG A 403 19.35 -17.26 0.61
C ARG A 403 18.11 -17.61 -0.20
N LYS A 404 17.03 -16.84 -0.03
CA LYS A 404 15.77 -17.05 -0.75
C LYS A 404 15.94 -16.86 -2.25
N LEU A 405 16.74 -15.88 -2.68
CA LEU A 405 17.03 -15.66 -4.09
C LEU A 405 17.81 -16.82 -4.71
N ARG A 406 18.78 -17.41 -3.99
CA ARG A 406 19.49 -18.61 -4.46
C ARG A 406 18.54 -19.80 -4.60
N GLU A 407 17.68 -20.04 -3.62
CA GLU A 407 16.65 -21.09 -3.66
C GLU A 407 15.69 -20.90 -4.85
N TYR A 408 15.33 -19.65 -5.14
CA TYR A 408 14.45 -19.28 -6.25
C TYR A 408 15.09 -19.45 -7.64
N VAL A 409 16.30 -18.90 -7.82
CA VAL A 409 16.99 -18.86 -9.12
C VAL A 409 17.63 -20.22 -9.45
N LYS A 410 17.98 -21.02 -8.43
CA LYS A 410 18.65 -22.33 -8.52
C LYS A 410 19.99 -22.25 -9.28
N LYS A 411 20.81 -21.26 -8.95
CA LYS A 411 22.16 -21.03 -9.51
C LYS A 411 23.19 -20.73 -8.42
N SER A 412 24.47 -20.71 -8.77
CA SER A 412 25.55 -20.40 -7.83
C SER A 412 25.45 -18.96 -7.32
N THR A 413 25.87 -18.75 -6.07
CA THR A 413 25.82 -17.42 -5.42
C THR A 413 26.67 -16.39 -6.17
N ASN A 414 27.83 -16.80 -6.69
CA ASN A 414 28.75 -15.91 -7.41
C ASN A 414 28.11 -15.37 -8.69
N LEU A 415 27.50 -16.25 -9.49
CA LEU A 415 26.80 -15.85 -10.70
C LEU A 415 25.64 -14.90 -10.38
N ILE A 416 24.84 -15.20 -9.35
CA ILE A 416 23.73 -14.33 -8.93
C ILE A 416 24.24 -12.94 -8.55
N GLN A 417 25.34 -12.85 -7.79
CA GLN A 417 25.91 -11.56 -7.38
C GLN A 417 26.48 -10.76 -8.57
N GLU A 418 27.14 -11.43 -9.50
CA GLU A 418 27.63 -10.81 -10.74
C GLU A 418 26.45 -10.21 -11.54
N ARG A 419 25.39 -10.98 -11.73
CA ARG A 419 24.18 -10.53 -12.44
C ARG A 419 23.45 -9.40 -11.70
N ILE A 420 23.36 -9.44 -10.36
CA ILE A 420 22.81 -8.30 -9.58
C ILE A 420 23.62 -7.03 -9.84
N LYS A 421 24.96 -7.09 -9.75
CA LYS A 421 25.82 -5.92 -10.01
C LYS A 421 25.62 -5.39 -11.43
N PHE A 422 25.51 -6.27 -12.41
CA PHE A 422 25.19 -5.90 -13.80
C PHE A 422 23.84 -5.16 -13.90
N LEU A 423 22.79 -5.69 -13.27
CA LEU A 423 21.46 -5.07 -13.27
C LEU A 423 21.43 -3.72 -12.54
N GLU A 424 22.19 -3.57 -11.45
CA GLU A 424 22.36 -2.30 -10.72
C GLU A 424 23.13 -1.27 -11.55
N ALA A 425 24.25 -1.66 -12.14
CA ALA A 425 25.09 -0.80 -12.98
C ALA A 425 24.30 -0.24 -14.18
N ASN A 426 23.43 -1.06 -14.77
CA ASN A 426 22.55 -0.65 -15.86
C ASN A 426 21.27 0.08 -15.41
N ARG A 427 21.07 0.29 -14.10
CA ARG A 427 19.87 0.88 -13.49
C ARG A 427 18.58 0.15 -13.85
N ILE A 428 18.66 -1.16 -14.08
CA ILE A 428 17.49 -2.02 -14.28
C ILE A 428 16.86 -2.33 -12.93
N ILE A 429 17.67 -2.60 -11.92
CA ILE A 429 17.22 -2.65 -10.53
C ILE A 429 17.81 -1.48 -9.75
N TYR A 430 17.01 -0.92 -8.84
CA TYR A 430 17.45 0.19 -8.01
C TYR A 430 16.64 0.25 -6.71
N TYR A 431 17.21 0.88 -5.69
CA TYR A 431 16.49 1.15 -4.45
C TYR A 431 15.56 2.34 -4.62
N ARG A 432 14.30 2.16 -4.24
CA ARG A 432 13.31 3.23 -4.17
C ARG A 432 12.75 3.32 -2.76
N THR A 433 12.68 4.56 -2.26
CA THR A 433 12.05 4.88 -0.98
C THR A 433 10.62 5.34 -1.25
N PHE A 434 9.68 4.84 -0.47
CA PHE A 434 8.30 5.29 -0.46
C PHE A 434 7.92 5.70 0.94
N ALA A 435 7.13 6.76 1.08
CA ALA A 435 6.48 7.06 2.34
C ALA A 435 5.19 6.23 2.45
N LYS A 436 4.94 5.73 3.65
CA LYS A 436 3.66 5.13 4.07
C LYS A 436 3.32 5.67 5.46
N THR A 437 2.08 5.48 5.92
CA THR A 437 1.64 5.91 7.27
C THR A 437 2.00 7.36 7.59
N ILE A 438 1.88 8.24 6.60
CA ILE A 438 2.08 9.69 6.73
C ILE A 438 0.75 10.44 6.87
N GLY A 439 -0.39 9.76 6.95
CA GLY A 439 -1.71 10.40 7.07
C GLY A 439 -2.31 10.89 5.75
N LEU A 440 -1.85 10.35 4.62
CA LEU A 440 -2.47 10.52 3.30
C LEU A 440 -3.18 9.22 2.95
N THR A 441 -4.51 9.22 3.06
CA THR A 441 -5.35 8.02 3.04
C THR A 441 -6.41 8.03 1.96
N GLU A 442 -6.79 9.21 1.48
CA GLU A 442 -7.71 9.36 0.36
C GLU A 442 -6.94 9.70 -0.90
N TYR A 443 -7.47 9.28 -2.04
CA TYR A 443 -6.87 9.59 -3.32
C TYR A 443 -7.91 10.19 -4.25
N THR A 444 -7.53 11.22 -4.97
CA THR A 444 -8.29 11.77 -6.09
C THR A 444 -7.56 11.43 -7.37
N LEU A 445 -8.22 10.65 -8.22
CA LEU A 445 -7.77 10.34 -9.57
C LEU A 445 -8.41 11.31 -10.56
N ILE A 446 -7.58 11.86 -11.43
CA ILE A 446 -7.98 12.85 -12.42
C ILE A 446 -7.52 12.33 -13.78
N LEU A 447 -8.47 12.17 -14.69
CA LEU A 447 -8.21 11.96 -16.12
C LEU A 447 -8.49 13.27 -16.82
N LEU A 448 -7.47 13.88 -17.40
CA LEU A 448 -7.59 15.14 -18.12
C LEU A 448 -7.29 14.89 -19.59
N ASN A 449 -8.25 15.21 -20.46
CA ASN A 449 -8.06 15.24 -21.91
C ASN A 449 -7.70 16.65 -22.35
N THR A 450 -6.45 16.86 -22.74
CA THR A 450 -6.01 18.16 -23.24
C THR A 450 -4.73 18.03 -24.06
N MET A 451 -4.67 18.82 -25.13
CA MET A 451 -3.45 19.04 -25.94
C MET A 451 -2.67 20.27 -25.43
N ASP A 452 -3.23 21.03 -24.49
CA ASP A 452 -2.64 22.28 -24.00
C ASP A 452 -1.46 21.98 -23.08
N ARG A 453 -0.25 22.06 -23.66
CA ARG A 453 1.01 21.89 -22.92
C ARG A 453 1.22 22.94 -21.84
N HIS A 454 0.72 24.16 -22.04
CA HIS A 454 0.83 25.21 -21.03
C HIS A 454 -0.01 24.85 -19.80
N LEU A 455 -1.26 24.44 -20.01
CA LEU A 455 -2.12 23.95 -18.93
C LEU A 455 -1.47 22.77 -18.18
N LEU A 456 -0.91 21.79 -18.90
CA LEU A 456 -0.26 20.64 -18.26
C LEU A 456 0.96 21.05 -17.42
N ASN A 457 1.76 22.01 -17.86
CA ASN A 457 2.87 22.54 -17.08
C ASN A 457 2.39 23.33 -15.86
N VAL A 458 1.34 24.14 -15.99
CA VAL A 458 0.73 24.86 -14.87
C VAL A 458 0.18 23.88 -13.83
N LEU A 459 -0.56 22.85 -14.28
CA LEU A 459 -1.09 21.80 -13.40
C LEU A 459 0.02 21.00 -12.72
N LYS A 460 1.13 20.72 -13.41
CA LYS A 460 2.31 20.09 -12.80
C LYS A 460 2.79 20.90 -11.58
N VAL A 461 3.02 22.21 -11.75
CA VAL A 461 3.48 23.07 -10.66
C VAL A 461 2.45 23.12 -9.52
N LEU A 462 1.16 23.30 -9.85
CA LEU A 462 0.09 23.37 -8.85
C LEU A 462 -0.07 22.08 -8.05
N PHE A 463 0.08 20.92 -8.69
CA PHE A 463 0.00 19.63 -8.01
C PHE A 463 1.31 19.24 -7.31
N GLU A 464 2.45 19.79 -7.69
CA GLU A 464 3.70 19.69 -6.92
C GLU A 464 3.61 20.43 -5.56
N MET A 465 2.67 21.37 -5.41
CA MET A 465 2.38 22.02 -4.13
C MET A 465 1.58 21.13 -3.15
N LEU A 466 0.97 20.04 -3.64
CA LEU A 466 0.13 19.16 -2.84
C LEU A 466 0.93 18.07 -2.11
N PRO A 467 0.39 17.51 -1.00
CA PRO A 467 1.10 16.56 -0.14
C PRO A 467 1.80 15.40 -0.87
N TYR A 468 1.08 14.74 -1.77
CA TYR A 468 1.64 13.73 -2.66
C TYR A 468 0.88 13.67 -3.97
N THR A 469 1.63 13.70 -5.08
CA THR A 469 1.07 13.66 -6.43
C THR A 469 1.86 12.69 -7.30
N ILE A 470 1.13 11.97 -8.16
CA ILE A 470 1.65 11.25 -9.31
C ILE A 470 1.06 11.86 -10.58
N ILE A 471 1.89 12.22 -11.56
CA ILE A 471 1.45 12.69 -12.87
C ILE A 471 1.99 11.75 -13.94
N ASP A 472 1.08 11.22 -14.75
CA ASP A 472 1.38 10.46 -15.95
C ASP A 472 0.87 11.15 -17.20
N LEU A 473 1.70 11.32 -18.22
CA LEU A 473 1.26 11.83 -19.52
C LEU A 473 0.81 10.67 -20.40
N ILE A 474 -0.34 10.83 -21.06
CA ILE A 474 -0.96 9.76 -21.83
C ILE A 474 -1.27 10.16 -23.27
N THR A 475 -1.28 9.16 -24.14
CA THR A 475 -1.80 9.22 -25.51
C THR A 475 -2.87 8.15 -25.68
N GLY A 476 -3.88 8.39 -26.51
CA GLY A 476 -4.95 7.41 -26.74
C GLY A 476 -6.32 8.01 -27.05
N THR A 477 -7.36 7.19 -26.91
CA THR A 477 -8.68 7.49 -27.46
C THR A 477 -9.51 8.35 -26.52
N PHE A 478 -9.36 9.66 -26.64
CA PHE A 478 -10.34 10.59 -26.10
C PHE A 478 -11.41 11.00 -27.13
N SER A 479 -11.23 10.63 -28.39
CA SER A 479 -12.18 10.88 -29.48
C SER A 479 -12.61 9.57 -30.13
N LYS A 480 -13.83 9.53 -30.71
CA LYS A 480 -14.36 8.39 -31.50
C LYS A 480 -13.50 8.04 -32.73
N ASN A 481 -12.53 8.88 -33.08
CA ASN A 481 -11.53 8.59 -34.10
C ASN A 481 -10.26 8.04 -33.42
N TYR A 482 -10.07 6.73 -33.57
CA TYR A 482 -8.92 5.99 -33.07
C TYR A 482 -7.66 6.38 -33.85
N SER A 483 -6.94 7.41 -33.43
CA SER A 483 -5.62 7.70 -33.99
C SER A 483 -4.55 6.89 -33.26
N THR A 484 -3.72 6.16 -34.03
CA THR A 484 -2.51 5.48 -33.55
C THR A 484 -1.35 6.45 -33.28
N THR A 485 -1.59 7.75 -33.37
CA THR A 485 -0.57 8.79 -33.24
C THR A 485 -0.01 8.86 -31.81
N ASP A 486 1.32 8.99 -31.69
CA ASP A 486 2.02 9.22 -30.41
C ASP A 486 1.84 10.66 -29.88
N THR A 487 0.80 11.36 -30.32
CA THR A 487 0.48 12.71 -29.89
C THR A 487 -0.03 12.68 -28.45
N LEU A 488 0.53 13.53 -27.60
CA LEU A 488 0.09 13.78 -26.22
C LEU A 488 -1.40 14.11 -26.21
N ASN A 489 -2.25 13.31 -25.56
CA ASN A 489 -3.69 13.58 -25.51
C ASN A 489 -4.19 13.94 -24.11
N GLY A 490 -3.34 13.89 -23.08
CA GLY A 490 -3.76 14.27 -21.74
C GLY A 490 -2.85 13.79 -20.63
N ALA A 491 -3.43 13.72 -19.42
CA ALA A 491 -2.74 13.24 -18.23
C ALA A 491 -3.65 12.38 -17.33
N VAL A 492 -3.04 11.39 -16.69
CA VAL A 492 -3.59 10.67 -15.53
C VAL A 492 -2.88 11.21 -14.30
N ILE A 493 -3.62 11.80 -13.37
CA ILE A 493 -3.06 12.43 -12.18
C ILE A 493 -3.69 11.77 -10.96
N LEU A 494 -2.86 11.39 -10.00
CA LEU A 494 -3.29 10.85 -8.72
C LEU A 494 -2.77 11.76 -7.62
N VAL A 495 -3.69 12.33 -6.84
CA VAL A 495 -3.35 13.17 -5.68
C VAL A 495 -3.75 12.41 -4.43
N ALA A 496 -2.85 12.27 -3.47
CA ALA A 496 -3.19 11.73 -2.15
C ALA A 496 -3.43 12.87 -1.17
N THR A 497 -4.54 12.78 -0.45
CA THR A 497 -4.99 13.77 0.51
C THR A 497 -5.23 13.13 1.87
N PRO A 498 -5.25 13.94 2.94
CA PRO A 498 -5.73 13.50 4.24
C PRO A 498 -7.20 13.11 4.18
N GLN A 499 -7.64 12.32 5.14
CA GLN A 499 -9.03 11.92 5.28
C GLN A 499 -9.98 13.14 5.33
N GLY A 500 -11.10 13.04 4.62
CA GLY A 500 -12.11 14.08 4.48
C GLY A 500 -11.75 15.21 3.52
N GLN A 501 -10.52 15.25 2.99
CA GLN A 501 -10.06 16.36 2.14
C GLN A 501 -10.20 16.08 0.63
N ALA A 502 -10.36 14.82 0.20
CA ALA A 502 -10.50 14.52 -1.22
C ALA A 502 -11.74 15.19 -1.84
N ILE A 503 -12.89 15.17 -1.13
CA ILE A 503 -14.14 15.80 -1.59
C ILE A 503 -13.99 17.33 -1.69
N ILE A 504 -13.27 17.95 -0.74
CA ILE A 504 -13.02 19.39 -0.76
C ILE A 504 -12.16 19.75 -1.99
N PHE A 505 -11.10 18.98 -2.22
CA PHE A 505 -10.21 19.13 -3.35
C PHE A 505 -10.94 18.92 -4.68
N GLU A 506 -11.73 17.85 -4.81
CA GLU A 506 -12.56 17.56 -5.97
C GLU A 506 -13.48 18.73 -6.32
N ARG A 507 -14.17 19.31 -5.33
CA ARG A 507 -15.05 20.47 -5.52
C ARG A 507 -14.32 21.67 -6.10
N TYR A 508 -13.11 21.96 -5.61
CA TYR A 508 -12.29 23.05 -6.16
C TYR A 508 -11.79 22.72 -7.57
N LEU A 509 -11.40 21.47 -7.81
CA LEU A 509 -10.92 21.02 -9.11
C LEU A 509 -12.01 21.08 -10.19
N ARG A 510 -13.24 20.66 -9.88
CA ARG A 510 -14.41 20.80 -10.77
C ARG A 510 -14.69 22.26 -11.12
N ARG A 511 -14.51 23.18 -10.17
CA ARG A 511 -14.65 24.63 -10.43
C ARG A 511 -13.54 25.19 -11.30
N LEU A 512 -12.30 24.71 -11.12
CA LEU A 512 -11.15 25.16 -11.91
C LEU A 512 -11.16 24.62 -13.34
N LEU A 513 -11.50 23.34 -13.49
CA LEU A 513 -11.32 22.60 -14.73
C LEU A 513 -12.64 22.19 -15.39
N GLY A 514 -13.79 22.71 -14.91
CA GLY A 514 -15.12 22.33 -15.41
C GLY A 514 -15.37 22.64 -16.89
N ASN A 515 -14.58 23.54 -17.49
CA ASN A 515 -14.62 23.85 -18.92
C ASN A 515 -13.76 22.90 -19.77
N TYR A 516 -12.99 22.00 -19.15
CA TYR A 516 -12.15 21.01 -19.82
C TYR A 516 -12.83 19.65 -19.78
N ASN A 517 -12.42 18.77 -20.70
CA ASN A 517 -12.86 17.39 -20.69
C ASN A 517 -12.07 16.62 -19.62
N ILE A 518 -12.69 16.48 -18.44
CA ILE A 518 -12.07 15.98 -17.22
C ILE A 518 -12.98 14.97 -16.51
N TRP A 519 -12.39 13.88 -16.04
CA TRP A 519 -13.02 12.94 -15.12
C TRP A 519 -12.27 13.00 -13.80
N ILE A 520 -13.00 13.21 -12.71
CA ILE A 520 -12.43 13.28 -11.37
C ILE A 520 -13.15 12.23 -10.55
N HIS A 521 -12.35 11.39 -9.91
CA HIS A 521 -12.82 10.28 -9.11
C HIS A 521 -12.13 10.22 -7.75
N VAL A 522 -12.89 9.96 -6.69
CA VAL A 522 -12.33 9.61 -5.38
C VAL A 522 -12.13 8.10 -5.31
N THR A 523 -10.94 7.66 -4.88
CA THR A 523 -10.55 6.25 -4.68
C THR A 523 -9.91 6.08 -3.31
N THR A 524 -10.02 4.88 -2.75
CA THR A 524 -9.16 4.41 -1.66
C THR A 524 -7.80 3.98 -2.22
N THR A 525 -6.94 3.39 -1.38
CA THR A 525 -5.66 2.86 -1.85
C THR A 525 -5.87 1.89 -3.02
N PRO A 526 -5.11 2.02 -4.12
CA PRO A 526 -5.29 1.16 -5.28
C PRO A 526 -5.03 -0.30 -4.92
N LYS A 527 -5.92 -1.20 -5.35
CA LYS A 527 -5.66 -2.64 -5.28
C LYS A 527 -4.51 -2.96 -6.21
N ARG A 528 -3.37 -3.39 -5.66
CA ARG A 528 -2.24 -3.80 -6.48
C ARG A 528 -2.34 -5.29 -6.76
N GLY A 529 -2.39 -5.63 -8.04
CA GLY A 529 -2.22 -7.02 -8.46
C GLY A 529 -0.84 -7.53 -8.05
N ILE A 530 -0.70 -8.84 -7.87
CA ILE A 530 0.61 -9.47 -7.77
C ILE A 530 1.16 -9.58 -9.20
N TRP A 531 1.57 -8.45 -9.78
CA TRP A 531 2.21 -8.47 -11.09
C TRP A 531 3.53 -9.23 -10.95
N ARG A 532 3.71 -10.25 -11.80
CA ARG A 532 4.95 -11.01 -11.96
C ARG A 532 5.53 -10.68 -13.31
N LEU A 533 6.84 -10.83 -13.45
CA LEU A 533 7.45 -10.67 -14.77
C LEU A 533 6.93 -11.82 -15.64
N PRO A 534 6.33 -11.56 -16.82
CA PRO A 534 5.82 -12.63 -17.69
C PRO A 534 7.00 -13.28 -18.42
N ILE A 535 7.82 -14.04 -17.69
CA ILE A 535 9.04 -14.71 -18.22
C ILE A 535 8.67 -15.65 -19.36
N ASP A 536 7.49 -16.26 -19.31
CA ASP A 536 6.91 -17.10 -20.37
C ASP A 536 6.72 -16.35 -21.70
N ALA A 537 6.53 -15.03 -21.66
CA ALA A 537 6.43 -14.18 -22.85
C ALA A 537 7.80 -13.67 -23.35
N TRP A 538 8.92 -14.13 -22.78
CA TRP A 538 10.26 -13.75 -23.26
C TRP A 538 10.75 -14.69 -24.36
N ASP A 539 11.04 -14.13 -25.53
CA ASP A 539 11.68 -14.82 -26.65
C ASP A 539 13.20 -14.77 -26.48
N GLU A 540 13.77 -15.82 -25.90
CA GLU A 540 15.21 -15.88 -25.64
C GLU A 540 16.06 -15.87 -26.92
N LYS A 541 15.54 -16.40 -28.02
CA LYS A 541 16.24 -16.44 -29.31
C LYS A 541 16.34 -15.06 -29.93
N HIS A 542 15.26 -14.29 -29.88
CA HIS A 542 15.19 -12.95 -30.49
C HIS A 542 15.36 -11.80 -29.48
N LYS A 543 15.61 -12.11 -28.20
CA LYS A 543 15.84 -11.17 -27.10
C LYS A 543 14.78 -10.07 -27.01
N ARG A 544 13.50 -10.48 -27.06
CA ARG A 544 12.34 -9.57 -27.07
C ARG A 544 11.15 -10.16 -26.34
N TRP A 545 10.20 -9.30 -26.00
CA TRP A 545 8.89 -9.74 -25.47
C TRP A 545 7.94 -10.12 -26.60
N ILE A 546 7.31 -11.27 -26.46
CA ILE A 546 6.21 -11.75 -27.31
C ILE A 546 4.93 -11.04 -26.87
N VAL A 547 4.13 -10.67 -27.87
CA VAL A 547 2.89 -9.93 -27.70
C VAL A 547 1.76 -10.72 -28.37
N ASP A 548 0.94 -11.32 -27.52
CA ASP A 548 -0.23 -12.13 -27.90
C ASP A 548 -1.39 -11.32 -28.47
#